data_AF-A0A6J6CU20-F1
#
_entry.id   AF-A0A6J6CU20-F1
#
_cell.length_a   1.000
_cell.length_b   1.000
_cell.length_c   1.000
_cell.angle_alpha   90.00
_cell.angle_beta   90.00
_cell.angle_gamma   90.00
#
_symmetry.space_group_name_H-M   'P 1'
#
loop_
_entity.id
_entity.type
_entity.pdbx_description
1 polymer ?
#
loop_
_entity_poly.entity_id
_entity_poly.type
_entity_poly.pdbx_seq_one_letter_code
_entity_poly.pdbx_strand_id
1 'polypeptide(L)' 'MQLRVLDYYEHALSAGGDAKAAAYLECEVAGKVYWGVGIDPSTTTAALKAVISSINRAVR' A
#
# COMPACT_ATOMS: atom_id res chain seq x y z
N MET A 1 4.91 11.81 13.78
CA MET A 1 3.80 11.53 12.84
C MET A 1 3.22 10.18 13.18
N GLN A 2 1.90 10.08 13.41
CA GLN A 2 1.24 8.78 13.60
C GLN A 2 0.65 8.32 12.26
N LEU A 3 0.80 7.03 11.98
CA LEU A 3 0.21 6.35 10.83
C LEU A 3 -0.63 5.18 11.35
N ARG A 4 -1.89 5.10 10.93
CA ARG A 4 -2.79 3.99 11.23
C ARG A 4 -3.33 3.44 9.93
N VAL A 5 -3.20 2.12 9.73
CA VAL A 5 -3.87 1.43 8.63
C VAL A 5 -5.34 1.25 9.03
N LEU A 6 -6.24 1.71 8.17
CA LEU A 6 -7.69 1.62 8.33
C LEU A 6 -8.25 0.43 7.56
N ASP A 7 -7.76 0.22 6.33
CA ASP A 7 -8.16 -0.90 5.48
C ASP A 7 -7.00 -1.40 4.61
N TYR A 8 -7.07 -2.67 4.24
CA TYR A 8 -6.08 -3.40 3.46
C TYR A 8 -6.77 -4.31 2.43
N TYR A 9 -6.46 -4.09 1.17
CA TYR A 9 -6.84 -5.00 0.08
C TYR A 9 -5.61 -5.36 -0.75
N GLU A 10 -5.50 -6.63 -1.14
CA GLU A 10 -4.44 -7.11 -1.99
C GLU A 10 -4.94 -8.19 -2.95
N HIS A 11 -4.38 -8.20 -4.15
CA HIS A 11 -4.56 -9.32 -5.08
C HIS A 11 -3.34 -9.53 -5.96
N ALA A 12 -3.22 -10.75 -6.49
CA ALA A 12 -2.25 -11.07 -7.53
C ALA A 12 -2.68 -10.45 -8.87
N LEU A 13 -1.73 -9.83 -9.57
CA LEU A 13 -1.90 -9.27 -10.91
C LEU A 13 -1.70 -10.32 -12.01
N SER A 14 -0.99 -11.40 -11.69
CA SER A 14 -0.69 -12.50 -12.58
C SER A 14 -0.44 -13.79 -11.79
N ALA A 15 -0.37 -14.91 -12.49
CA ALA A 15 -0.05 -16.23 -11.92
C ALA A 15 1.29 -16.74 -12.46
N GLY A 16 1.93 -17.67 -11.74
CA GLY A 16 3.21 -18.27 -12.11
C GLY A 16 4.40 -17.67 -11.35
N GLY A 17 5.62 -18.08 -11.70
CA GLY A 17 6.84 -17.70 -10.98
C GLY A 17 7.15 -16.21 -10.98
N ASP A 18 6.69 -15.47 -12.00
CA ASP A 18 6.85 -14.02 -12.14
C ASP A 18 5.60 -13.24 -11.73
N ALA A 19 4.74 -13.86 -10.91
CA ALA A 19 3.54 -13.21 -10.39
C ALA A 19 3.88 -11.93 -9.63
N LYS A 20 3.07 -10.89 -9.82
CA LYS A 20 3.12 -9.66 -9.03
C LYS A 20 1.89 -9.52 -8.16
N ALA A 21 2.02 -8.87 -7.02
CA ALA A 21 0.91 -8.46 -6.17
C ALA A 21 0.69 -6.95 -6.28
N ALA A 22 -0.56 -6.53 -6.17
CA ALA A 22 -0.95 -5.14 -5.97
C ALA A 22 -1.63 -5.01 -4.61
N ALA A 23 -1.08 -4.15 -3.75
CA ALA A 23 -1.62 -3.82 -2.44
C ALA A 23 -2.18 -2.39 -2.44
N TYR A 24 -3.33 -2.24 -1.80
CA TYR A 24 -4.09 -1.00 -1.65
C TYR A 24 -4.34 -0.80 -0.16
N LEU A 25 -3.82 0.28 0.41
CA LEU A 25 -3.99 0.57 1.83
C LEU A 25 -4.68 1.91 2.01
N GLU A 26 -5.72 1.91 2.83
CA GLU A 26 -6.28 3.12 3.40
C GLU A 26 -5.53 3.44 4.69
N CYS A 27 -4.85 4.58 4.74
CA CYS A 27 -4.06 4.99 5.88
C CYS A 27 -4.53 6.33 6.41
N GLU A 28 -4.74 6.43 7.71
CA GLU A 28 -4.79 7.71 8.39
C GLU A 28 -3.37 8.17 8.70
N VAL A 29 -3.00 9.33 8.17
CA VAL A 29 -1.72 9.99 8.37
C VAL A 29 -1.96 11.37 8.94
N ALA A 30 -1.50 11.60 10.17
CA ALA A 30 -1.70 12.87 10.89
C ALA A 30 -3.17 13.35 10.91
N GLY A 31 -4.12 12.43 11.10
CA GLY A 31 -5.56 12.71 11.22
C GLY A 31 -6.30 12.91 9.89
N LYS A 32 -5.65 12.67 8.75
CA LYS A 32 -6.29 12.68 7.42
C LYS A 32 -6.13 11.33 6.74
N VAL A 33 -7.15 10.91 5.99
CA VAL A 33 -7.17 9.62 5.30
C VAL A 33 -6.58 9.75 3.90
N TYR A 34 -5.67 8.84 3.57
CA TYR A 34 -5.01 8.74 2.28
C TYR A 34 -4.97 7.30 1.81
N TRP A 35 -5.24 7.11 0.51
CA TRP A 35 -5.03 5.82 -0.14
C TRP A 35 -3.62 5.71 -0.67
N GLY A 36 -2.98 4.58 -0.42
CA GLY A 36 -1.68 4.20 -0.95
C GLY A 36 -1.76 2.95 -1.81
N VAL A 37 -0.94 2.88 -2.85
CA VAL A 37 -0.86 1.72 -3.75
C VAL A 37 0.59 1.31 -3.92
N GLY A 38 0.85 0.00 -3.88
CA GLY A 38 2.16 -0.58 -4.10
C GLY A 38 2.07 -1.86 -4.94
N ILE A 39 3.05 -2.05 -5.82
CA ILE A 39 3.16 -3.23 -6.69
C ILE A 39 4.55 -3.82 -6.55
N ASP A 40 4.60 -5.13 -6.31
CA ASP A 40 5.84 -5.89 -6.18
C ASP A 40 5.58 -7.41 -6.33
N PRO A 41 6.55 -8.21 -6.79
CA PRO A 41 6.46 -9.67 -6.71
C PRO A 41 6.22 -10.22 -5.29
N SER A 42 6.74 -9.52 -4.27
CA SER A 42 6.47 -9.83 -2.87
C SER A 42 5.24 -9.05 -2.38
N THR A 43 4.23 -9.75 -1.90
CA THR A 43 3.04 -9.15 -1.25
C THR A 43 3.44 -8.20 -0.10
N THR A 44 4.37 -8.64 0.74
CA THR A 44 4.93 -7.82 1.83
C THR A 44 5.54 -6.51 1.31
N THR A 45 6.34 -6.59 0.24
CA THR A 45 6.96 -5.40 -0.34
C THR A 45 5.93 -4.51 -1.02
N ALA A 46 4.91 -5.08 -1.68
CA ALA A 46 3.79 -4.34 -2.25
C ALA A 46 3.03 -3.56 -1.17
N ALA A 47 2.73 -4.18 -0.03
CA ALA A 47 2.09 -3.53 1.11
C ALA A 47 2.93 -2.37 1.68
N LEU A 48 4.24 -2.57 1.86
CA LEU A 48 5.14 -1.50 2.34
C LEU A 48 5.21 -0.33 1.36
N LYS A 49 5.27 -0.61 0.05
CA LYS A 49 5.20 0.42 -0.99
C LYS A 49 3.89 1.20 -0.94
N ALA A 50 2.77 0.53 -0.66
CA ALA A 50 1.48 1.19 -0.49
C ALA A 50 1.46 2.12 0.74
N VAL A 51 2.03 1.70 1.89
CA VAL A 51 2.19 2.59 3.05
C VAL A 51 3.01 3.83 2.66
N ILE A 52 4.17 3.66 2.04
CA ILE A 52 5.03 4.78 1.60
C ILE A 52 4.27 5.70 0.64
N SER A 53 3.50 5.14 -0.29
CA SER A 53 2.65 5.88 -1.22
C SER A 53 1.63 6.78 -0.50
N SER A 54 0.97 6.27 0.54
CA SER A 54 0.04 7.06 1.37
C SER A 54 0.74 8.18 2.14
N ILE A 55 1.94 7.93 2.70
CA ILE A 55 2.75 8.93 3.39
C ILE A 55 3.18 10.05 2.43
N ASN A 56 3.69 9.69 1.25
CA ASN A 56 4.14 10.68 0.26
C ASN A 56 2.98 11.58 -0.20
N ARG A 57 1.76 11.04 -0.28
CA ARG A 57 0.54 11.82 -0.56
C ARG A 57 0.16 12.75 0.59
N ALA A 58 0.45 12.38 1.83
CA ALA A 58 0.19 13.22 3.00
C ALA A 58 1.18 14.38 3.15
N VAL A 59 2.40 14.24 2.63
CA VAL A 59 3.48 15.25 2.73
C VAL A 59 3.49 16.21 1.53
N ARG A 60 2.79 15.88 0.44
CA ARG A 60 2.65 16.74 -0.75
C ARG A 60 1.65 17.88 -0.51
#